data_AF-A0AAW4X4Q0-F1
#
_entry.id   AF-A0AAW4X4Q0-F1
#
_cell.length_a   1.000
_cell.length_b   1.000
_cell.length_c   1.000
_cell.angle_alpha   90.00
_cell.angle_beta   90.00
_cell.angle_gamma   90.00
#
_symmetry.space_group_name_H-M   'P 1'
#
loop_
_entity.id
_entity.type
_entity.pdbx_description
1 polymer ?
#
loop_
_entity_poly.entity_id
_entity_poly.type
_entity_poly.pdbx_seq_one_letter_code
_entity_poly.pdbx_strand_id
1 'polypeptide(L)'
;MSINSLKNTVLDSDLQTVKASLRLEPDMTDDDKLVKMLIKAARRDVINQVGERIDDFFDNNEVFNAAVILEVSHLYNHRSATAEQQTYEVPMALYSLINSMKDEYRYQTMKSDGLLSKDNSDSEDTESSNENAERSDQSSELGG
;
A
#
# COMPACT_ATOMS: atom_id res chain seq x y z
N MET A 1 1.00 12.80 8.93
CA MET A 1 0.77 14.11 8.28
C MET A 1 -0.60 14.07 7.65
N SER A 2 -1.39 15.14 7.78
CA SER A 2 -2.67 15.19 7.08
C SER A 2 -2.50 15.14 5.56
N ILE A 3 -3.51 14.64 4.84
CA ILE A 3 -3.57 14.65 3.37
C ILE A 3 -3.34 16.06 2.83
N ASN A 4 -3.94 17.06 3.47
CA ASN A 4 -3.74 18.46 3.07
C ASN A 4 -2.27 18.89 3.21
N SER A 5 -1.57 18.43 4.25
CA SER A 5 -0.13 18.67 4.41
C SER A 5 0.66 17.98 3.29
N LEU A 6 0.38 16.70 3.03
CA LEU A 6 1.06 15.93 1.97
C LEU A 6 0.90 16.58 0.59
N LYS A 7 -0.29 17.09 0.26
CA LYS A 7 -0.60 17.73 -1.03
C LYS A 7 0.09 19.08 -1.24
N ASN A 8 0.52 19.76 -0.17
CA ASN A 8 0.97 21.15 -0.25
C ASN A 8 2.39 21.41 0.26
N THR A 9 2.95 20.48 1.01
CA THR A 9 4.30 20.59 1.60
C THR A 9 5.20 19.47 1.11
N VAL A 10 6.51 19.71 1.11
CA VAL A 10 7.55 18.73 0.80
C VAL A 10 8.62 18.88 1.86
N LEU A 11 8.87 17.83 2.64
CA LEU A 11 9.97 17.82 3.60
C LEU A 11 11.30 17.68 2.88
N ASP A 12 12.38 18.14 3.50
CA ASP A 12 13.72 17.99 2.93
C ASP A 12 14.10 16.51 2.78
N SER A 13 13.64 15.63 3.68
CA SER A 13 13.79 14.19 3.55
C SER A 13 13.13 13.66 2.27
N ASP A 14 11.91 14.10 1.98
CA ASP A 14 11.17 13.67 0.78
C ASP A 14 11.90 14.10 -0.48
N LEU A 15 12.39 15.35 -0.49
CA LEU A 15 13.16 15.90 -1.59
C LEU A 15 14.42 15.07 -1.84
N GLN A 16 15.19 14.78 -0.78
CA GLN A 16 16.44 14.04 -0.89
C GLN A 16 16.21 12.61 -1.37
N THR A 17 15.18 11.92 -0.87
CA THR A 17 14.80 10.59 -1.36
C THR A 17 14.48 10.60 -2.85
N VAL A 18 13.72 11.60 -3.31
CA VAL A 18 13.34 11.71 -4.73
C VAL A 18 14.55 12.10 -5.59
N LYS A 19 15.39 13.03 -5.15
CA LYS A 19 16.65 13.38 -5.84
C LYS A 19 17.54 12.16 -6.03
N ALA A 20 17.70 11.35 -4.98
CA ALA A 20 18.45 10.10 -5.07
C ALA A 20 17.85 9.14 -6.10
N SER A 21 16.52 9.01 -6.18
CA SER A 21 15.85 8.17 -7.19
C SER A 21 16.07 8.67 -8.63
N LEU A 22 16.16 10.00 -8.80
CA LEU A 22 16.43 10.66 -10.08
C LEU A 22 17.92 10.73 -10.43
N ARG A 23 18.81 10.21 -9.55
CA ARG A 23 20.26 10.32 -9.67
C ARG A 23 20.75 11.77 -9.74
N LEU A 24 20.07 12.67 -9.04
CA LEU A 24 20.51 14.05 -8.84
C LEU A 24 21.42 14.10 -7.61
N GLU A 25 22.51 14.86 -7.71
CA GLU A 25 23.41 15.05 -6.56
C GLU A 25 22.68 15.73 -5.39
N PRO A 26 22.94 15.33 -4.13
CA PRO A 26 22.23 15.87 -2.97
C PRO A 26 22.31 17.40 -2.83
N ASP A 27 23.43 18.00 -3.24
CA ASP A 27 23.75 19.42 -3.18
C ASP A 27 23.32 20.21 -4.43
N MET A 28 22.88 19.55 -5.51
CA MET A 28 22.37 20.21 -6.71
C MET A 28 21.03 20.90 -6.42
N THR A 29 20.97 22.23 -6.42
CA THR A 29 19.74 22.98 -6.04
C THR A 29 18.94 23.53 -7.22
N ASP A 30 19.50 23.51 -8.44
CA ASP A 30 18.88 24.10 -9.64
C ASP A 30 17.48 23.55 -9.92
N ASP A 31 17.30 22.24 -9.71
CA ASP A 31 16.05 21.55 -9.99
C ASP A 31 15.14 21.37 -8.75
N ASP A 32 15.55 21.81 -7.56
CA ASP A 32 14.78 21.60 -6.33
C ASP A 32 13.34 22.13 -6.44
N LYS A 33 13.16 23.29 -7.10
CA LYS A 33 11.83 23.87 -7.31
C LYS A 33 10.96 22.99 -8.22
N LEU A 34 11.55 22.46 -9.28
CA LEU A 34 10.87 21.55 -10.20
C LEU A 34 10.52 20.24 -9.49
N VAL A 35 11.48 19.62 -8.83
CA VAL A 35 11.29 18.36 -8.11
C VAL A 35 10.22 18.50 -7.02
N LYS A 36 10.24 19.57 -6.21
CA LYS A 36 9.18 19.85 -5.22
C LYS A 36 7.80 20.02 -5.85
N MET A 37 7.72 20.63 -7.04
CA MET A 37 6.45 20.75 -7.76
C MET A 37 5.94 19.39 -8.24
N LEU A 38 6.80 18.55 -8.80
CA LEU A 38 6.46 17.21 -9.26
C LEU A 38 6.04 16.29 -8.11
N ILE A 39 6.72 16.33 -6.97
CA ILE A 39 6.34 15.57 -5.77
C ILE A 39 4.91 15.90 -5.36
N LYS A 40 4.55 17.19 -5.31
CA LYS A 40 3.19 17.61 -4.97
C LYS A 40 2.16 17.19 -6.02
N ALA A 41 2.53 17.22 -7.30
CA ALA A 41 1.66 16.76 -8.38
C ALA A 41 1.38 15.26 -8.25
N ALA A 42 2.43 14.45 -8.11
CA ALA A 42 2.33 13.00 -7.96
C ALA A 42 1.54 12.59 -6.69
N ARG A 43 1.82 13.23 -5.54
CA ARG A 43 1.02 13.00 -4.32
C ARG A 43 -0.45 13.27 -4.54
N ARG A 44 -0.80 14.37 -5.22
CA ARG A 44 -2.20 14.70 -5.50
C ARG A 44 -2.83 13.66 -6.41
N ASP A 45 -2.13 13.24 -7.46
CA ASP A 45 -2.64 12.25 -8.40
C ASP A 45 -2.88 10.90 -7.71
N VAL A 46 -1.86 10.34 -7.06
CA VAL A 46 -1.98 9.08 -6.31
C VAL A 46 -3.09 9.13 -5.25
N ILE A 47 -3.15 10.19 -4.43
CA ILE A 47 -4.19 10.32 -3.40
C ILE A 47 -5.58 10.39 -4.03
N ASN A 48 -5.76 11.15 -5.11
CA ASN A 48 -7.05 11.27 -5.78
C ASN A 48 -7.50 9.96 -6.44
N GLN A 49 -6.56 9.15 -6.92
CA GLN A 49 -6.86 7.82 -7.44
C GLN A 49 -7.26 6.85 -6.34
N VAL A 50 -6.64 6.92 -5.16
CA VAL A 50 -6.91 5.99 -4.04
C VAL A 50 -8.17 6.39 -3.24
N GLY A 51 -8.24 7.63 -2.77
CA GLY A 51 -9.29 8.17 -1.91
C GLY A 51 -8.74 9.01 -0.75
N GLU A 52 -9.56 9.90 -0.19
CA GLU A 52 -9.11 10.91 0.79
C GLU A 52 -9.94 11.04 2.09
N ARG A 53 -10.90 10.13 2.33
CA ARG A 53 -11.70 10.07 3.57
C ARG A 53 -10.91 9.72 4.85
N ILE A 54 -9.75 9.07 4.73
CA ILE A 54 -8.93 8.62 5.87
C ILE A 54 -7.64 9.45 5.82
N ASP A 55 -7.54 10.46 6.69
CA ASP A 55 -6.51 11.51 6.60
C ASP A 55 -5.08 11.00 6.84
N ASP A 56 -4.93 9.92 7.60
CA ASP A 56 -3.66 9.30 7.97
C ASP A 56 -3.32 8.04 7.15
N PHE A 57 -4.14 7.65 6.17
CA PHE A 57 -3.95 6.43 5.38
C PHE A 57 -2.58 6.36 4.67
N PHE A 58 -2.07 7.51 4.23
CA PHE A 58 -0.81 7.60 3.50
C PHE A 58 0.40 7.78 4.41
N ASP A 59 0.19 7.90 5.73
CA ASP A 59 1.28 8.08 6.68
C ASP A 59 2.12 6.81 6.79
N ASN A 60 3.44 6.97 6.70
CA ASN A 60 4.41 5.87 6.76
C ASN A 60 4.10 4.73 5.76
N ASN A 61 3.42 5.04 4.66
CA ASN A 61 3.03 4.06 3.66
C ASN A 61 4.13 3.95 2.58
N GLU A 62 4.89 2.86 2.60
CA GLU A 62 5.99 2.63 1.64
C GLU A 62 5.48 2.45 0.20
N VAL A 63 4.29 1.87 0.02
CA VAL A 63 3.64 1.70 -1.29
C VAL A 63 3.30 3.07 -1.89
N PHE A 64 2.78 3.98 -1.06
CA PHE A 64 2.54 5.37 -1.45
C PHE A 64 3.84 6.08 -1.85
N ASN A 65 4.89 5.95 -1.04
CA ASN A 65 6.19 6.55 -1.34
C ASN A 65 6.77 6.03 -2.66
N ALA A 66 6.68 4.72 -2.92
CA ALA A 66 7.13 4.12 -4.17
C ALA A 66 6.33 4.62 -5.38
N ALA A 67 5.00 4.71 -5.26
CA ALA A 67 4.12 5.23 -6.30
C ALA A 67 4.48 6.69 -6.65
N VAL A 68 4.65 7.54 -5.63
CA VAL A 68 5.06 8.94 -5.81
C VAL A 68 6.42 9.05 -6.50
N ILE A 69 7.40 8.26 -6.10
CA ILE A 69 8.74 8.25 -6.73
C ILE A 69 8.67 7.85 -8.21
N LEU A 70 7.91 6.79 -8.54
CA LEU A 70 7.75 6.32 -9.92
C LEU A 70 7.08 7.37 -10.80
N GLU A 71 6.03 8.02 -10.30
CA GLU A 71 5.33 9.06 -11.03
C GLU A 71 6.21 10.30 -11.23
N VAL A 72 6.90 10.77 -10.18
CA VAL A 72 7.86 11.88 -10.31
C VAL A 72 8.95 11.54 -11.32
N SER A 73 9.49 10.32 -11.29
CA SER A 73 10.48 9.85 -12.25
C SER A 73 9.96 9.86 -13.68
N HIS A 74 8.71 9.44 -13.89
CA HIS A 74 8.07 9.52 -15.18
C HIS A 74 7.93 10.97 -15.66
N LEU A 75 7.35 11.84 -14.83
CA LEU A 75 7.12 13.26 -15.16
C LEU A 75 8.42 14.03 -15.41
N TYR A 76 9.45 13.78 -14.62
CA TYR A 76 10.74 14.47 -14.71
C TYR A 76 11.49 14.13 -16.02
N ASN A 77 11.47 12.86 -16.42
CA ASN A 77 12.17 12.37 -17.60
C ASN A 77 11.41 12.67 -18.91
N HIS A 78 10.09 12.84 -18.87
CA HIS A 78 9.24 13.06 -20.05
C HIS A 78 8.68 14.49 -20.14
N ARG A 79 9.50 15.48 -19.75
CA ARG A 79 9.10 16.91 -19.72
C ARG A 79 9.11 17.63 -21.09
N SER A 80 9.63 16.99 -22.14
CA SER A 80 9.69 17.58 -23.48
C SER A 80 8.43 17.26 -24.28
N ALA A 81 7.80 18.28 -24.87
CA ALA A 81 6.67 18.12 -25.80
C ALA A 81 7.08 17.48 -27.14
N THR A 82 8.39 17.46 -27.43
CA THR A 82 8.95 16.73 -28.56
C THR A 82 9.70 15.52 -28.01
N ALA A 83 9.17 14.34 -28.27
CA ALA A 83 9.84 13.11 -27.95
C ALA A 83 10.41 12.56 -29.26
N GLU A 84 11.73 12.48 -29.39
CA GLU A 84 12.37 11.82 -30.55
C GLU A 84 12.10 10.30 -30.54
N GLN A 85 11.68 9.75 -29.40
CA GLN A 85 11.19 8.40 -29.20
C GLN A 85 9.74 8.41 -28.72
N GLN A 86 8.95 7.45 -29.17
CA GLN A 86 7.58 7.21 -28.74
C GLN A 86 7.52 7.16 -27.19
N THR A 87 6.74 8.06 -26.58
CA THR A 87 6.61 8.13 -25.12
C THR A 87 6.06 6.82 -24.57
N TYR A 88 6.72 6.29 -23.54
CA TYR A 88 6.32 5.06 -22.90
C TYR A 88 5.03 5.24 -22.09
N GLU A 89 4.19 4.23 -22.18
CA GLU A 89 3.04 3.99 -21.30
C GLU A 89 3.42 4.22 -19.83
N VAL A 90 2.51 4.80 -19.04
CA VAL A 90 2.70 4.93 -17.59
C VAL A 90 3.18 3.58 -17.03
N PRO A 91 4.24 3.54 -16.20
CA PRO A 91 4.81 2.27 -15.78
C PRO A 91 3.73 1.35 -15.19
N MET A 92 3.58 0.14 -15.74
CA MET A 92 2.60 -0.85 -15.24
C MET A 92 2.69 -1.03 -13.72
N ALA A 93 3.91 -0.94 -13.17
CA ALA A 93 4.16 -0.97 -11.74
C ALA A 93 3.40 0.11 -10.96
N LEU A 94 3.26 1.34 -11.47
CA LEU A 94 2.54 2.43 -10.81
C LEU A 94 1.07 2.06 -10.60
N TYR A 95 0.41 1.54 -11.63
CA TYR A 95 -0.99 1.12 -11.52
C TYR A 95 -1.18 -0.05 -10.55
N SER A 96 -0.24 -1.01 -10.53
CA SER A 96 -0.28 -2.11 -9.56
C SER A 96 -0.21 -1.61 -8.12
N LEU A 97 0.68 -0.65 -7.83
CA LEU A 97 0.80 -0.05 -6.49
C LEU A 97 -0.47 0.71 -6.10
N ILE A 98 -1.01 1.52 -7.03
CA ILE A 98 -2.24 2.28 -6.80
C ILE A 98 -3.42 1.34 -6.54
N ASN A 99 -3.55 0.25 -7.31
CA ASN A 99 -4.62 -0.73 -7.11
C ASN A 99 -4.50 -1.44 -5.76
N SER A 100 -3.28 -1.83 -5.36
CA SER A 100 -3.04 -2.38 -4.02
C SER A 100 -3.49 -1.42 -2.92
N MET A 101 -3.16 -0.13 -3.03
CA MET A 101 -3.60 0.88 -2.06
C MET A 101 -5.12 1.07 -2.08
N LYS A 102 -5.75 1.09 -3.26
CA LYS A 102 -7.21 1.19 -3.39
C LYS A 102 -7.90 0.02 -2.68
N ASP A 103 -7.35 -1.19 -2.76
CA ASP A 103 -7.95 -2.37 -2.12
C ASP A 103 -7.92 -2.24 -0.60
N GLU A 104 -6.77 -1.88 -0.04
CA GLU A 104 -6.61 -1.64 1.40
C GLU A 104 -7.48 -0.47 1.88
N TYR A 105 -7.51 0.63 1.12
CA TYR A 105 -8.32 1.80 1.42
C TYR A 105 -9.82 1.48 1.45
N ARG A 106 -10.31 0.67 0.49
CA ARG A 106 -11.69 0.21 0.46
C ARG A 106 -12.00 -0.68 1.67
N TYR A 107 -11.10 -1.57 2.04
CA TYR A 107 -11.27 -2.40 3.24
C TYR A 107 -11.42 -1.54 4.50
N GLN A 108 -10.55 -0.55 4.71
CA GLN A 108 -10.59 0.32 5.89
C GLN A 108 -11.86 1.18 5.91
N THR A 109 -12.28 1.74 4.77
CA THR A 109 -13.51 2.54 4.68
C THR A 109 -14.78 1.70 4.87
N MET A 110 -14.85 0.49 4.31
CA MET A 110 -15.98 -0.43 4.54
C MET A 110 -16.06 -0.86 6.00
N LYS A 111 -14.90 -1.09 6.64
CA LYS A 111 -14.82 -1.38 8.08
C LYS A 111 -15.31 -0.19 8.92
N SER A 112 -14.91 1.04 8.59
CA SER A 112 -15.38 2.25 9.30
C SER A 112 -16.87 2.50 9.09
N ASP A 113 -17.39 2.15 7.91
CA ASP A 113 -18.81 2.31 7.56
C ASP A 113 -19.69 1.19 8.14
N GLY A 114 -19.10 0.23 8.87
CA GLY A 114 -19.82 -0.88 9.50
C GLY A 114 -20.34 -1.94 8.51
N LEU A 115 -19.85 -1.93 7.27
CA LEU A 115 -20.25 -2.84 6.19
C LEU A 115 -19.51 -4.18 6.22
N LEU A 116 -18.44 -4.29 7.02
CA LEU A 116 -17.73 -5.54 7.28
C LEU A 116 -18.11 -6.03 8.69
N SER A 117 -18.86 -7.13 8.76
CA SER A 117 -19.11 -7.86 10.00
C SER A 117 -17.78 -8.36 10.58
N LYS A 118 -17.64 -8.34 11.91
CA LYS A 118 -16.63 -9.14 12.61
C LYS A 118 -17.00 -10.62 12.45
N ASP A 119 -16.72 -11.21 11.30
CA ASP A 119 -16.93 -12.65 11.16
C ASP A 119 -15.70 -13.42 11.67
N ASN A 120 -15.92 -13.96 12.88
CA ASN A 120 -15.37 -15.18 13.50
C ASN A 120 -13.87 -15.21 13.85
N SER A 121 -13.54 -14.64 15.01
CA SER A 121 -12.41 -15.07 15.83
C SER A 121 -12.83 -15.93 17.03
N ASP A 122 -13.94 -16.69 16.92
CA ASP A 122 -14.38 -17.65 17.93
C ASP A 122 -14.69 -19.00 17.24
N SER A 123 -13.65 -19.65 16.74
CA SER A 123 -13.59 -21.11 16.82
C SER A 123 -12.57 -21.43 17.91
N GLU A 124 -13.00 -21.24 19.16
CA GLU A 124 -12.49 -22.06 20.24
C GLU A 124 -12.79 -23.51 19.84
N ASP A 125 -11.77 -24.23 19.36
CA ASP A 125 -11.80 -25.69 19.33
C ASP A 125 -11.81 -26.19 20.78
N THR A 126 -12.97 -26.03 21.42
CA THR A 126 -13.40 -26.84 22.55
C THR A 126 -13.94 -28.15 21.98
N GLU A 127 -13.05 -29.03 21.55
CA GLU A 127 -13.36 -30.47 21.62
C GLU A 127 -12.85 -31.00 22.96
N SER A 128 -13.81 -31.02 23.88
CA SER A 128 -13.75 -31.67 25.17
C SER A 128 -13.31 -33.13 25.04
N SER A 129 -12.51 -33.53 26.02
CA SER A 129 -12.40 -34.88 26.54
C SER A 129 -13.71 -35.67 26.47
N ASN A 130 -13.68 -36.85 25.84
CA ASN A 130 -14.62 -37.94 26.13
C ASN A 130 -13.88 -39.26 25.87
N GLU A 131 -13.33 -39.88 26.91
CA GLU A 131 -13.95 -40.92 27.74
C GLU A 131 -13.48 -42.33 27.33
N ASN A 132 -12.49 -42.80 28.07
CA ASN A 132 -12.35 -44.22 28.40
C ASN A 132 -13.71 -44.74 28.92
N ALA A 133 -14.33 -45.73 28.25
CA ALA A 133 -14.91 -46.94 28.86
C ALA A 133 -15.99 -47.61 27.99
N GLU A 134 -15.60 -48.63 27.21
CA GLU A 134 -16.45 -49.80 26.94
C GLU A 134 -15.57 -51.04 27.12
N ARG A 135 -15.50 -51.58 28.34
CA ARG A 135 -16.28 -52.73 28.84
C ARG A 135 -16.05 -54.02 28.04
N SER A 136 -15.31 -54.91 28.71
CA SER A 136 -15.37 -56.36 28.65
C SER A 136 -16.76 -56.93 28.29
N ASP A 137 -16.81 -57.84 27.33
CA ASP A 137 -17.12 -59.27 27.54
C ASP A 137 -17.58 -59.87 26.20
N GLN A 138 -16.74 -60.67 25.56
CA GLN A 138 -17.20 -61.87 24.88
C GLN A 138 -16.29 -63.04 25.24
N SER A 139 -16.95 -64.03 25.83
CA SER A 139 -16.42 -65.19 26.51
C SER A 139 -15.88 -66.22 25.52
N SER A 140 -14.79 -66.87 25.95
CA SER A 140 -14.53 -68.32 25.92
C SER A 140 -14.43 -69.10 24.60
N GLU A 141 -13.34 -69.88 24.57
CA GLU A 141 -13.13 -71.20 23.94
C GLU A 141 -12.36 -71.25 22.62
N LEU A 142 -11.06 -71.61 22.69
CA LEU A 142 -10.53 -72.94 22.33
C LEU A 142 -9.00 -72.94 22.23
N GLY A 143 -8.34 -73.81 23.02
CA GLY A 143 -7.11 -74.50 22.62
C GLY A 143 -5.83 -74.19 23.40
N GLY A 144 -5.45 -75.10 24.32
CA GLY A 144 -4.08 -75.24 24.83
C GLY A 144 -3.98 -75.47 26.33
#